data_AF-A0A4Y2N2L9-F1
#
_entry.id   AF-A0A4Y2N2L9-F1
#
_cell.length_a   1.000
_cell.length_b   1.000
_cell.length_c   1.000
_cell.angle_alpha   90.00
_cell.angle_beta   90.00
_cell.angle_gamma   90.00
#
_symmetry.space_group_name_H-M   'P 1'
#
loop_
_entity.id
_entity.type
_entity.pdbx_description
1 polymer ?
#
loop_
_entity_poly.entity_id
_entity_poly.type
_entity_poly.pdbx_seq_one_letter_code
_entity_poly.pdbx_strand_id
1 'polypeptide(L)'
;MKTEAVCDIMKIEQKLQQRVALAAEMTSRIENKHDFLNHIIFSEEATFHMGNEVNISTTAEFGAQKIPCSTESRKNTPKINVWCALLHDTVIGLLC
;
A
#
# COMPACT_ATOMS: atom_id res chain seq x y z
N MET A 1 11.20 6.50 31.75
CA MET A 1 9.97 6.02 31.09
C MET A 1 9.19 7.09 30.32
N LYS A 2 9.28 8.40 30.59
CA LYS A 2 8.53 9.44 29.82
C LYS A 2 9.22 9.93 28.53
N THR A 3 10.50 9.65 28.35
CA THR A 3 11.33 10.24 27.29
C THR A 3 11.17 9.56 25.93
N GLU A 4 10.88 8.25 25.90
CA GLU A 4 10.74 7.49 24.66
C GLU A 4 9.43 7.81 23.92
N ALA A 5 8.31 7.89 24.65
CA ALA A 5 7.02 8.27 24.07
C ALA A 5 7.03 9.67 23.43
N VAL A 6 7.75 10.62 24.03
CA VAL A 6 7.92 11.97 23.46
C VAL A 6 8.76 11.91 22.18
N CYS A 7 9.82 11.09 22.16
CA CYS A 7 10.65 10.90 20.97
C CYS A 7 9.86 10.29 19.80
N ASP A 8 8.97 9.34 20.08
CA ASP A 8 8.13 8.72 19.05
C ASP A 8 7.06 9.68 18.50
N ILE A 9 6.47 10.52 19.35
CA ILE A 9 5.55 11.58 18.91
C ILE A 9 6.27 12.56 17.98
N MET A 10 7.47 13.02 18.36
CA MET A 10 8.26 13.92 17.51
C MET A 10 8.60 13.30 16.14
N LYS A 11 8.91 11.99 16.10
CA LYS A 11 9.14 11.28 14.82
C LYS A 11 7.86 11.19 13.97
N ILE A 12 6.70 10.99 14.60
CA ILE A 12 5.42 10.96 13.89
C ILE A 12 5.09 12.33 13.30
N GLU A 13 5.27 13.40 14.07
CA GLU A 13 5.06 14.78 13.60
C GLU A 13 6.00 15.12 12.43
N GLN A 14 7.27 14.75 12.54
CA GLN A 14 8.23 14.96 11.45
C GLN A 14 7.84 14.20 10.17
N LYS A 15 7.41 12.94 10.30
CA LYS A 15 6.92 12.15 9.15
C LYS A 15 5.65 12.75 8.54
N LEU A 16 4.76 13.31 9.36
CA LEU A 16 3.56 13.98 8.86
C LEU A 16 3.93 15.22 8.03
N GLN A 17 4.86 16.04 8.52
CA GLN A 17 5.35 17.20 7.79
C GLN A 17 5.99 16.81 6.45
N GLN A 18 6.78 15.74 6.43
CA GLN A 18 7.36 15.22 5.18
C GLN A 18 6.30 14.76 4.18
N ARG A 19 5.25 14.07 4.64
CA ARG A 19 4.13 13.65 3.79
C ARG A 19 3.37 14.83 3.20
N VAL A 20 3.11 15.87 3.99
CA VAL A 20 2.43 17.08 3.53
C VAL A 20 3.28 17.82 2.49
N ALA A 21 4.58 17.97 2.73
CA ALA A 21 5.49 18.61 1.79
C ALA A 21 5.57 17.85 0.46
N LEU A 22 5.72 16.52 0.52
CA LEU A 22 5.72 15.67 -0.67
C LEU A 22 4.40 15.76 -1.45
N ALA A 23 3.26 15.74 -0.75
CA ALA A 23 1.95 15.86 -1.39
C ALA A 23 1.79 17.20 -2.12
N ALA A 24 2.16 18.31 -1.48
CA ALA A 24 2.11 19.64 -2.09
C ALA A 24 3.01 19.72 -3.34
N GLU A 25 4.22 19.17 -3.26
CA GLU A 25 5.15 19.13 -4.39
C GLU A 25 4.60 18.27 -5.55
N MET A 26 4.12 17.06 -5.26
CA MET A 26 3.55 16.16 -6.27
C MET A 26 2.33 16.77 -6.94
N THR A 27 1.41 17.37 -6.17
CA THR A 27 0.24 18.07 -6.72
C THR A 27 0.68 19.20 -7.66
N SER A 28 1.65 20.02 -7.25
CA SER A 28 2.15 21.09 -8.10
C SER A 28 2.76 20.57 -9.41
N ARG A 29 3.51 19.46 -9.37
CA ARG A 29 4.08 18.85 -10.59
C ARG A 29 3.00 18.29 -11.52
N ILE A 30 1.95 17.69 -10.98
CA ILE A 30 0.80 17.17 -11.74
C ILE A 30 0.04 18.32 -12.42
N GLU A 31 -0.18 19.43 -11.71
CA GLU A 31 -0.87 20.62 -12.24
C GLU A 31 -0.06 21.30 -13.36
N ASN A 32 1.27 21.36 -13.21
CA ASN A 32 2.14 22.06 -14.15
C ASN A 32 2.55 21.22 -15.37
N LYS A 33 2.52 19.88 -15.28
CA LYS A 33 2.97 18.98 -16.34
C LYS A 33 1.98 17.82 -16.52
N HIS A 34 1.18 17.90 -17.59
CA HIS A 34 0.09 16.96 -17.89
C HIS A 34 0.54 15.49 -18.04
N ASP A 35 1.77 15.24 -18.48
CA ASP A 35 2.37 13.92 -18.67
C ASP A 35 3.30 13.51 -17.52
N PHE A 36 3.29 14.23 -16.39
CA PHE A 36 4.18 13.95 -15.27
C PHE A 36 4.02 12.52 -14.73
N LEU A 37 2.78 12.09 -14.51
CA LEU A 37 2.46 10.75 -13.99
C LEU A 37 2.82 9.64 -14.98
N ASN A 38 2.84 9.94 -16.29
CA ASN A 38 3.16 8.95 -17.33
C ASN A 38 4.61 8.47 -17.26
N HIS A 39 5.46 9.17 -16.52
CA HIS A 39 6.88 8.86 -16.34
C HIS A 39 7.19 8.29 -14.94
N ILE A 40 6.19 8.08 -14.09
CA ILE A 40 6.37 7.54 -12.74
C ILE A 40 6.01 6.06 -12.75
N ILE A 41 6.94 5.24 -12.25
CA ILE A 41 6.71 3.82 -12.00
C ILE A 41 6.35 3.65 -10.53
N PHE A 42 5.17 3.12 -10.24
CA PHE A 42 4.76 2.72 -8.90
C PHE A 42 5.06 1.25 -8.68
N SER A 43 5.81 0.88 -7.65
CA SER A 43 6.14 -0.52 -7.36
C SER A 43 5.78 -0.91 -5.93
N GLU A 44 5.24 -2.10 -5.75
CA GLU A 44 4.90 -2.64 -4.43
C GLU A 44 5.08 -4.17 -4.40
N GLU A 45 5.25 -4.71 -3.18
CA GLU A 45 5.21 -6.15 -2.90
C GLU A 45 3.90 -6.47 -2.17
N ALA A 46 3.15 -7.43 -2.70
CA ALA A 46 1.92 -7.92 -2.09
C ALA A 46 2.06 -9.41 -1.72
N THR A 47 1.68 -9.77 -0.50
CA THR A 47 1.66 -11.17 -0.05
C THR A 47 0.25 -11.73 -0.13
N PHE A 48 0.08 -12.77 -0.94
CA PHE A 48 -1.17 -13.53 -1.07
C PHE A 48 -1.08 -14.82 -0.27
N HIS A 49 -2.15 -15.13 0.45
CA HIS A 49 -2.32 -16.42 1.09
C HIS A 49 -3.18 -17.31 0.19
N MET A 50 -2.65 -18.47 -0.19
CA MET A 50 -3.36 -19.47 -0.98
C MET A 50 -4.30 -20.25 -0.04
N GLY A 51 -5.48 -19.70 0.18
CA GLY A 51 -6.56 -20.31 0.95
C GLY A 51 -7.91 -19.71 0.52
N ASN A 52 -9.01 -20.43 0.79
CA ASN A 52 -10.36 -20.02 0.36
C ASN A 52 -10.92 -18.80 1.14
N GLU A 53 -10.08 -18.14 1.96
CA GLU A 53 -10.46 -16.98 2.74
C GLU A 53 -10.01 -15.70 2.04
N VAL A 54 -10.99 -14.87 1.72
CA VAL A 54 -10.78 -13.54 1.17
C VAL A 54 -10.25 -12.62 2.28
N ASN A 55 -9.15 -11.90 2.03
CA ASN A 55 -8.64 -10.91 2.97
C ASN A 55 -9.60 -9.72 3.06
N ILE A 56 -10.42 -9.70 4.13
CA ILE A 56 -11.47 -8.71 4.35
C ILE A 56 -10.90 -7.27 4.38
N SER A 57 -9.60 -7.07 4.67
CA SER A 57 -8.99 -5.74 4.68
C SER A 57 -8.84 -5.10 3.29
N THR A 58 -8.57 -5.89 2.24
CA THR A 58 -8.49 -5.40 0.85
C THR A 58 -9.83 -5.47 0.12
N THR A 59 -10.72 -6.38 0.52
CA THR A 59 -12.03 -6.55 -0.13
C THR A 59 -13.04 -5.48 0.25
N ALA A 60 -12.94 -4.91 1.46
CA ALA A 60 -13.82 -3.82 1.87
C ALA A 60 -13.67 -2.55 1.01
N GLU A 61 -12.53 -2.34 0.36
CA GLU A 61 -12.29 -1.18 -0.52
C GLU A 61 -12.85 -1.38 -1.94
N PHE A 62 -13.15 -2.61 -2.38
CA PHE A 62 -13.54 -2.91 -3.76
C PHE A 62 -14.95 -3.48 -3.97
N GLY A 63 -15.73 -3.82 -2.93
CA GLY A 63 -17.10 -4.28 -3.17
C GLY A 63 -17.84 -4.80 -1.95
N ALA A 64 -19.10 -4.40 -1.84
CA ALA A 64 -19.99 -4.69 -0.73
C ALA A 64 -20.40 -6.17 -0.64
N GLN A 65 -19.66 -7.00 0.10
CA GLN A 65 -20.25 -8.18 0.75
C GLN A 65 -19.44 -8.58 2.00
N LYS A 66 -20.09 -8.52 3.17
CA LYS A 66 -19.55 -9.11 4.40
C LYS A 66 -19.64 -10.63 4.28
N ILE A 67 -18.51 -11.29 4.04
CA ILE A 67 -18.41 -12.76 4.09
C ILE A 67 -18.25 -13.17 5.57
N PRO A 68 -18.99 -14.18 6.07
CA PRO A 68 -18.86 -14.64 7.45
C PRO A 68 -17.44 -15.15 7.72
N CYS A 69 -16.81 -14.57 8.74
CA CYS A 69 -15.47 -14.92 9.21
C CYS A 69 -15.50 -16.31 9.87
N SER A 70 -15.09 -17.36 9.15
CA SER A 70 -14.81 -18.67 9.73
C SER A 70 -13.32 -18.79 9.99
N THR A 71 -12.86 -18.24 11.12
CA THR A 71 -11.49 -18.41 11.63
C THR A 71 -11.17 -19.89 11.87
N GLU A 72 -10.68 -20.60 10.86
CA GLU A 72 -10.15 -21.95 11.05
C GLU A 72 -8.77 -22.12 10.38
N SER A 73 -7.73 -22.06 11.23
CA SER A 73 -6.37 -22.58 11.00
C SER A 73 -5.48 -21.91 9.93
N ARG A 74 -5.15 -20.63 10.16
CA ARG A 74 -4.14 -19.80 9.47
C ARG A 74 -2.70 -20.36 9.38
N LYS A 75 -2.41 -21.59 9.82
CA LYS A 75 -1.02 -21.99 10.12
C LYS A 75 -0.22 -22.56 8.95
N ASN A 76 -0.84 -23.08 7.89
CA ASN A 76 -0.12 -23.78 6.81
C ASN A 76 -0.57 -23.45 5.37
N THR A 77 -1.20 -22.29 5.12
CA THR A 77 -1.54 -21.90 3.74
C THR A 77 -0.27 -21.41 3.00
N PRO A 78 -0.01 -21.88 1.77
CA PRO A 78 1.09 -21.36 0.96
C PRO A 78 1.00 -19.84 0.84
N LYS A 79 2.12 -19.15 1.01
CA LYS A 79 2.23 -17.70 0.77
C LYS A 79 2.92 -17.48 -0.55
N ILE A 80 2.36 -16.61 -1.38
CA ILE A 80 2.97 -16.15 -2.62
C ILE A 80 3.22 -14.66 -2.44
N ASN A 81 4.47 -14.24 -2.54
CA ASN A 81 4.80 -12.82 -2.61
C ASN A 81 4.87 -12.45 -4.08
N VAL A 82 4.14 -11.41 -4.47
CA VAL A 82 4.18 -10.89 -5.82
C VAL A 82 4.76 -9.50 -5.74
N TRP A 83 5.85 -9.27 -6.47
CA TRP A 83 6.31 -7.92 -6.75
C TRP A 83 5.66 -7.47 -8.05
N CYS A 84 5.21 -6.22 -8.11
CA CYS A 84 4.64 -5.64 -9.31
C CYS A 84 4.97 -4.16 -9.37
N ALA A 85 5.21 -3.67 -10.59
CA ALA A 85 5.33 -2.26 -10.87
C ALA A 85 4.34 -1.82 -11.96
N LEU A 86 3.83 -0.60 -11.85
CA LEU A 86 2.84 0.00 -12.73
C LEU A 86 3.39 1.29 -13.31
N LEU A 87 3.37 1.39 -14.63
CA LEU A 87 3.48 2.62 -15.41
C LEU A 87 2.09 2.94 -15.97
N HIS A 88 1.90 4.17 -16.46
CA HIS A 88 0.60 4.66 -16.97
C HIS A 88 -0.11 3.68 -17.94
N ASP A 89 0.62 2.99 -18.80
CA ASP A 89 0.07 2.08 -19.82
C ASP A 89 0.59 0.64 -19.71
N THR A 90 1.46 0.34 -18.74
CA THR A 90 2.22 -0.91 -18.72
C THR A 90 2.37 -1.48 -17.31
N VAL A 91 2.15 -2.78 -17.17
CA VAL A 91 2.53 -3.54 -15.96
C VAL A 91 3.95 -4.07 -16.14
N ILE A 92 4.84 -3.77 -15.19
CA ILE A 92 6.25 -4.12 -15.21
C ILE A 92 6.52 -5.15 -14.12
N GLY A 93 7.12 -6.28 -14.50
CA GLY A 93 7.68 -7.26 -13.57
C GLY A 93 6.65 -8.04 -12.76
N LEU A 94 5.77 -8.79 -13.42
CA LEU A 94 4.99 -9.85 -12.76
C LEU A 94 5.92 -11.00 -12.36
N LEU A 95 6.54 -10.90 -11.18
CA LEU A 95 7.36 -11.97 -10.60
C LEU A 95 6.67 -12.51 -9.34
N CYS A 96 6.45 -13.82 -9.33
CA CYS A 96 5.96 -14.60 -8.18
C CYS A 96 7.12 -15.27 -7.44
#